data_AF-A0A6H5HR18-F1
#
_entry.id   AF-A0A6H5HR18-F1
#
_cell.length_a   1.000
_cell.length_b   1.000
_cell.length_c   1.000
_cell.angle_alpha   90.00
_cell.angle_beta   90.00
_cell.angle_gamma   90.00
#
_symmetry.space_group_name_H-M   'P 1'
#
loop_
_entity.id
_entity.type
_entity.pdbx_description
1 polymer ?
#
loop_
_entity_poly.entity_id
_entity_poly.type
_entity_poly.pdbx_seq_one_letter_code
_entity_poly.pdbx_strand_id
1 'polypeptide(L)' 'MTQRCEKLKFDFRSNEDIIQLIRNGEHDDIGAEKLRGLLKILPEMDELEMLRNFDGDKSKLGNAEKFLLQLMEVPK' A
#
# COMPACT_ATOMS: atom_id res chain seq x y z
N MET A 1 17.07 -18.03 24.68
CA MET A 1 17.22 -18.47 23.27
C MET A 1 15.98 -18.05 22.50
N THR A 2 15.80 -16.76 22.24
CA THR A 2 14.48 -16.25 21.82
C THR A 2 14.58 -15.16 20.77
N GLN A 3 15.33 -15.36 19.69
CA GLN A 3 15.35 -14.43 18.56
C GLN A 3 15.60 -15.18 17.24
N ARG A 4 14.73 -16.14 16.90
CA ARG A 4 14.80 -16.76 15.57
C ARG A 4 13.46 -17.27 15.04
N CYS A 5 12.37 -16.56 15.34
CA CYS A 5 11.05 -16.85 14.74
C CYS A 5 10.40 -15.64 14.03
N GLU A 6 10.94 -14.42 14.12
CA GLU A 6 10.27 -13.24 13.52
C GLU A 6 10.53 -13.08 12.02
N LYS A 7 11.63 -13.63 11.50
CA LYS A 7 12.05 -13.43 10.11
C LYS A 7 11.26 -14.24 9.07
N LEU A 8 10.34 -15.10 9.52
CA LEU A 8 9.53 -15.97 8.67
C LEU A 8 8.13 -15.42 8.35
N LYS A 9 7.74 -14.26 8.91
CA LYS A 9 6.49 -13.57 8.52
C LYS A 9 6.63 -12.68 7.28
N PHE A 10 7.83 -12.55 6.72
CA PHE A 10 8.13 -11.50 5.74
C PHE A 10 7.70 -11.82 4.29
N ASP A 11 7.44 -13.09 3.98
CA ASP A 11 7.43 -13.54 2.58
C ASP A 11 6.06 -13.41 1.89
N PHE A 12 4.95 -13.33 2.65
CA PHE A 12 3.59 -13.20 2.11
C PHE A 12 2.85 -12.02 2.74
N ARG A 13 3.31 -10.81 2.46
CA ARG A 13 2.64 -9.58 2.92
C ARG A 13 1.48 -9.29 1.96
N SER A 14 0.25 -9.29 2.47
CA SER A 14 -0.92 -8.83 1.73
C SER A 14 -0.82 -7.34 1.44
N ASN A 15 -1.59 -6.84 0.46
CA ASN A 15 -1.68 -5.41 0.14
C ASN A 15 -1.97 -4.55 1.38
N GLU A 16 -2.86 -5.02 2.26
CA GLU A 16 -3.18 -4.35 3.54
C GLU A 16 -1.96 -4.24 4.46
N ASP A 17 -1.13 -5.27 4.49
CA ASP A 17 0.05 -5.31 5.36
C ASP A 17 1.13 -4.33 4.86
N ILE A 18 1.29 -4.23 3.53
CA ILE A 18 2.14 -3.20 2.92
C ILE A 18 1.63 -1.80 3.28
N ILE A 19 0.33 -1.53 3.20
CA ILE A 19 -0.23 -0.24 3.61
C ILE A 19 0.04 0.05 5.10
N GLN A 20 -0.12 -0.94 5.98
CA GLN A 20 0.16 -0.77 7.40
C GLN A 20 1.64 -0.43 7.65
N LEU A 21 2.56 -1.11 6.97
CA LEU A 21 3.98 -0.80 7.04
C LEU A 21 4.28 0.65 6.57
N ILE A 22 3.66 1.09 5.47
CA ILE A 22 3.82 2.48 4.98
C ILE A 22 3.26 3.47 6.01
N ARG A 23 2.07 3.19 6.59
CA ARG A 23 1.45 4.02 7.64
C ARG A 23 2.30 4.10 8.91
N ASN A 24 2.97 3.01 9.27
CA ASN A 24 3.84 2.93 10.44
C ASN A 24 5.24 3.51 10.17
N GLY A 25 5.57 3.82 8.90
CA GLY A 25 6.90 4.30 8.51
C GLY A 25 7.98 3.20 8.45
N GLU A 26 7.58 1.93 8.42
CA GLU A 26 8.48 0.76 8.40
C GLU A 26 8.98 0.46 6.97
N HIS A 27 9.70 1.44 6.42
CA HIS A 27 10.25 1.39 5.07
C HIS A 27 11.44 0.43 4.92
N ASP A 28 12.16 0.14 6.02
CA ASP A 28 13.25 -0.85 6.07
C ASP A 28 12.72 -2.26 5.77
N ASP A 29 11.55 -2.59 6.34
CA ASP A 29 10.83 -3.82 6.09
C ASP A 29 10.29 -3.88 4.64
N ILE A 30 9.57 -2.85 4.15
CA ILE A 30 9.04 -2.90 2.77
C ILE A 30 10.15 -3.03 1.72
N GLY A 31 11.25 -2.31 1.91
CA GLY A 31 12.33 -2.19 0.95
C GLY A 31 12.05 -1.15 -0.14
N ALA A 32 13.09 -0.39 -0.50
CA ALA A 32 13.00 0.70 -1.47
C ALA A 32 12.52 0.24 -2.87
N GLU A 33 12.80 -1.01 -3.26
CA GLU A 33 12.41 -1.56 -4.56
C GLU A 33 10.89 -1.70 -4.70
N LYS A 34 10.21 -2.20 -3.66
CA LYS A 34 8.74 -2.29 -3.64
C LYS A 34 8.13 -0.90 -3.67
N LEU A 35 8.60 0.02 -2.82
CA LEU A 35 8.12 1.41 -2.83
C LEU A 35 8.28 2.04 -4.21
N ARG A 36 9.44 1.84 -4.87
CA ARG A 36 9.68 2.36 -6.21
C ARG A 36 8.80 1.71 -7.26
N GLY A 37 8.46 0.42 -7.11
CA GLY A 37 7.46 -0.27 -7.93
C GLY A 37 6.07 0.34 -7.76
N LEU A 38 5.66 0.61 -6.52
CA LEU A 38 4.38 1.27 -6.20
C LEU A 38 4.31 2.68 -6.79
N LEU A 39 5.39 3.47 -6.65
CA LEU A 39 5.48 4.81 -7.24
C LEU A 39 5.37 4.79 -8.77
N LYS A 40 5.87 3.73 -9.43
CA LYS A 40 5.77 3.60 -10.90
C LYS A 40 4.37 3.26 -11.40
N ILE A 41 3.53 2.67 -10.56
CA ILE A 41 2.14 2.33 -10.88
C ILE A 41 1.16 3.38 -10.33
N LEU A 42 1.66 4.47 -9.75
CA LEU A 42 0.80 5.55 -9.29
C LEU A 42 0.10 6.17 -10.52
N PRO A 43 -1.23 6.32 -10.48
CA PRO A 43 -1.98 7.07 -11.47
C PRO A 43 -1.56 8.54 -11.48
N GLU A 44 -1.98 9.26 -12.51
CA GLU A 44 -1.86 10.71 -12.52
C GLU A 44 -2.73 11.36 -11.43
N MET A 45 -2.39 12.60 -11.07
CA MET A 45 -3.10 13.32 -10.00
C MET A 45 -4.60 13.45 -10.29
N ASP A 46 -4.99 13.71 -11.54
CA ASP A 46 -6.38 13.74 -11.99
C ASP A 46 -7.10 12.40 -11.80
N GLU A 47 -6.46 11.29 -12.13
CA GLU A 47 -7.04 9.95 -11.96
C GLU A 47 -7.21 9.62 -10.46
N LEU A 48 -6.24 10.02 -9.64
CA LEU A 48 -6.32 9.90 -8.18
C LEU A 48 -7.46 10.75 -7.60
N GLU A 49 -7.63 11.98 -8.08
CA GLU A 49 -8.76 12.82 -7.68
C GLU A 49 -10.10 12.24 -8.13
N MET A 50 -10.18 11.67 -9.33
CA MET A 50 -11.39 10.99 -9.81
C MET A 50 -11.73 9.78 -8.93
N LEU A 51 -10.73 8.97 -8.56
CA LEU A 51 -10.87 7.87 -7.62
C LEU A 51 -11.30 8.33 -6.23
N ARG A 52 -10.76 9.45 -5.76
CA ARG A 52 -11.09 10.03 -4.46
C ARG A 52 -12.51 10.59 -4.42
N ASN A 53 -12.94 11.22 -5.50
CA ASN A 53 -14.29 11.75 -5.69
C ASN A 53 -15.28 10.71 -6.23
N PHE A 54 -14.88 9.44 -6.30
CA PHE A 54 -15.76 8.37 -6.74
C PHE A 54 -16.89 8.17 -5.71
N ASP A 55 -18.08 8.66 -6.06
CA ASP A 55 -19.31 8.56 -5.26
C ASP A 55 -20.03 7.22 -5.46
N GLY A 56 -19.48 6.34 -6.31
CA GLY A 56 -20.01 5.00 -6.54
C GLY A 56 -19.62 3.99 -5.46
N ASP A 57 -19.98 2.73 -5.70
CA ASP A 57 -19.69 1.64 -4.77
C ASP A 57 -18.20 1.25 -4.79
N LYS A 58 -17.46 1.61 -3.73
CA LYS A 58 -16.04 1.29 -3.57
C LYS A 58 -15.75 -0.22 -3.58
N SER A 59 -16.74 -1.08 -3.38
CA SER A 59 -16.59 -2.53 -3.49
C SER A 59 -16.34 -2.96 -4.94
N LYS A 60 -16.82 -2.19 -5.92
CA LYS A 60 -16.61 -2.44 -7.36
C LYS A 60 -15.21 -2.06 -7.84
N LEU A 61 -14.45 -1.30 -7.05
CA LEU A 61 -13.07 -0.98 -7.35
C LEU A 61 -12.20 -2.24 -7.33
N GLY A 62 -11.28 -2.32 -8.28
CA GLY A 62 -10.30 -3.41 -8.34
C GLY A 62 -9.35 -3.38 -7.15
N ASN A 63 -8.59 -4.46 -6.98
CA ASN A 63 -7.58 -4.55 -5.91
C ASN A 63 -6.53 -3.43 -6.01
N ALA A 64 -6.19 -3.01 -7.23
CA ALA A 64 -5.25 -1.91 -7.48
C ALA A 64 -5.82 -0.56 -7.02
N GLU A 65 -7.05 -0.22 -7.41
CA GLU A 65 -7.71 1.04 -7.02
C GLU A 65 -7.93 1.11 -5.51
N LYS A 66 -8.34 0.00 -4.87
CA LYS A 66 -8.47 -0.09 -3.42
C LYS A 66 -7.13 0.16 -2.72
N PHE A 67 -6.04 -0.44 -3.24
CA PHE A 67 -4.70 -0.23 -2.71
C PHE A 67 -4.27 1.24 -2.84
N LEU A 68 -4.51 1.87 -4.00
CA LEU A 68 -4.18 3.27 -4.24
C LEU A 68 -4.96 4.23 -3.33
N LEU A 69 -6.26 3.98 -3.11
CA LEU A 69 -7.05 4.73 -2.15
C LEU A 69 -6.46 4.64 -0.74
N GLN A 70 -6.09 3.43 -0.30
CA GLN A 70 -5.48 3.24 1.02
C GLN A 70 -4.12 3.91 1.15
N LEU A 71 -3.35 3.97 0.05
CA LEU A 71 -2.08 4.65 -0.03
C LEU A 71 -2.25 6.18 0.07
N MET A 72 -3.28 6.74 -0.56
CA MET A 72 -3.62 8.16 -0.46
C MET A 72 -4.09 8.59 0.94
N GLU A 73 -4.71 7.68 1.69
CA GLU A 73 -5.11 7.92 3.07
C GLU A 73 -3.92 7.98 4.04
N VAL A 74 -2.73 7.56 3.62
CA VAL A 74 -1.53 7.70 4.45
C VAL A 74 -1.15 9.18 4.50
N PRO A 75 -1.15 9.82 5.69
CA PRO A 75 -0.73 11.21 5.81
C PRO A 75 0.74 11.37 5.37
N LYS A 76 1.02 12.46 4.64
CA LYS A 76 2.38 12.83 4.23
C LYS A 76 3.23 13.32 5.39
#